data_AF-A0A959C752-F1
#
_entry.id   AF-A0A959C752-F1
#
_cell.length_a   1.000
_cell.length_b   1.000
_cell.length_c   1.000
_cell.angle_alpha   90.00
_cell.angle_beta   90.00
_cell.angle_gamma   90.00
#
_symmetry.space_group_name_H-M   'P 1'
#
loop_
_entity.id
_entity.type
_entity.pdbx_description
1 polymer ?
#
loop_
_entity_poly.entity_id
_entity_poly.type
_entity_poly.pdbx_seq_one_letter_code
_entity_poly.pdbx_strand_id
1 'polypeptide(L)'
;MIRFSLTCFAFATILNLAQAQIAWTDPTLVDPNQPVTLYVDLGQTMCPNIGIGNPTPSVYIWTWMPSENLASGGNGQWDNSNEAHKMTEQGNNIWSFTFTPSLAGFYNVTPQQAISSGLAFLLKRDNGNQAGVCSGEAKTEDIILPLMAVSTQDLQAADELQV
;
A
#
# COMPACT_ATOMS: atom_id res chain seq x y z
N MET A 1 -66.75 -5.00 14.75
CA MET A 1 -65.83 -5.06 13.59
C MET A 1 -64.43 -4.76 14.10
N ILE A 2 -63.60 -5.79 14.30
CA ILE A 2 -62.24 -5.66 14.84
C ILE A 2 -61.28 -5.57 13.65
N ARG A 3 -60.58 -4.45 13.49
CA ARG A 3 -59.58 -4.25 12.45
C ARG A 3 -58.22 -4.74 12.95
N PHE A 4 -57.77 -5.88 12.46
CA PHE A 4 -56.38 -6.33 12.59
C PHE A 4 -55.54 -5.59 11.53
N SER A 5 -54.83 -4.55 11.94
CA SER A 5 -53.77 -3.95 11.11
C SER A 5 -52.47 -4.72 11.36
N LEU A 6 -52.14 -5.61 10.42
CA LEU A 6 -50.88 -6.34 10.37
C LEU A 6 -49.80 -5.39 9.83
N THR A 7 -49.05 -4.74 10.71
CA THR A 7 -47.89 -3.93 10.31
C THR A 7 -46.73 -4.87 10.01
N CYS A 8 -46.46 -5.13 8.73
CA CYS A 8 -45.24 -5.79 8.28
C CYS A 8 -44.02 -4.94 8.66
N PHE A 9 -43.21 -5.43 9.59
CA PHE A 9 -41.90 -4.87 9.91
C PHE A 9 -40.92 -5.33 8.81
N ALA A 10 -40.68 -4.48 7.81
CA ALA A 10 -39.66 -4.74 6.79
C ALA A 10 -38.28 -4.53 7.42
N PHE A 11 -37.59 -5.61 7.75
CA PHE A 11 -36.21 -5.60 8.23
C PHE A 11 -35.28 -5.39 7.03
N ALA A 12 -34.90 -4.13 6.78
CA ALA A 12 -33.90 -3.80 5.76
C ALA A 12 -32.52 -4.20 6.29
N THR A 13 -32.03 -5.38 5.90
CA THR A 13 -30.63 -5.76 6.11
C THR A 13 -29.76 -4.89 5.23
N ILE A 14 -29.10 -3.90 5.82
CA ILE A 14 -28.00 -3.18 5.20
C ILE A 14 -26.86 -4.18 5.05
N LEU A 15 -26.68 -4.72 3.84
CA LEU A 15 -25.51 -5.49 3.47
C LEU A 15 -24.31 -4.53 3.51
N ASN A 16 -23.55 -4.58 4.60
CA ASN A 16 -22.22 -3.96 4.65
C ASN A 16 -21.32 -4.74 3.70
N LEU A 17 -21.17 -4.26 2.47
CA LEU A 17 -20.07 -4.67 1.61
C LEU A 17 -18.81 -4.13 2.27
N ALA A 18 -18.13 -4.95 3.06
CA ALA A 18 -16.75 -4.69 3.46
C ALA A 18 -15.92 -4.65 2.16
N GLN A 19 -15.64 -3.45 1.66
CA GLN A 19 -14.65 -3.28 0.61
C GLN A 19 -13.31 -3.69 1.24
N ALA A 20 -12.78 -4.83 0.81
CA ALA A 20 -11.45 -5.24 1.24
C ALA A 20 -10.45 -4.16 0.77
N GLN A 21 -9.62 -3.67 1.69
CA GLN A 21 -8.59 -2.70 1.36
C GLN A 21 -7.51 -3.36 0.47
N ILE A 22 -7.14 -2.72 -0.64
CA ILE A 22 -6.12 -3.22 -1.57
C ILE A 22 -4.75 -3.33 -0.88
N ALA A 23 -4.46 -2.41 0.04
CA ALA A 23 -3.19 -2.34 0.75
C ALA A 23 -3.38 -1.95 2.22
N TRP A 24 -2.43 -2.35 3.07
CA TRP A 24 -2.39 -2.00 4.48
C TRP A 24 -0.96 -2.05 5.02
N THR A 25 -0.74 -1.48 6.21
CA THR A 25 0.53 -1.56 6.91
C THR A 25 0.46 -2.40 8.18
N ASP A 26 1.59 -3.00 8.52
CA ASP A 26 1.89 -3.54 9.83
C ASP A 26 3.15 -2.84 10.40
N PRO A 27 3.05 -2.14 11.54
CA PRO A 27 1.82 -1.89 12.30
C PRO A 27 0.82 -1.00 11.55
N THR A 28 -0.48 -1.18 11.86
CA THR A 28 -1.56 -0.36 11.29
C THR A 28 -1.51 1.09 11.78
N LEU A 29 -1.12 1.27 13.05
CA LEU A 29 -0.72 2.57 13.58
C LEU A 29 0.78 2.73 13.37
N VAL A 30 1.16 3.68 12.53
CA VAL A 30 2.51 3.86 12.03
C VAL A 30 3.29 4.83 12.91
N ASP A 31 4.46 4.38 13.36
CA ASP A 31 5.57 5.24 13.78
C ASP A 31 6.55 5.35 12.60
N PRO A 32 6.64 6.49 11.91
CA PRO A 32 7.52 6.63 10.76
C PRO A 32 9.01 6.47 11.06
N ASN A 33 9.42 6.54 12.34
CA ASN A 33 10.80 6.31 12.76
C ASN A 33 11.16 4.83 12.92
N GLN A 34 10.18 3.93 12.76
CA GLN A 34 10.37 2.48 12.84
C GLN A 34 10.23 1.82 11.47
N PRO A 35 10.71 0.57 11.32
CA PRO A 35 10.36 -0.26 10.19
C PRO A 35 8.84 -0.44 10.09
N VAL A 36 8.31 -0.31 8.87
CA VAL A 36 6.89 -0.52 8.57
C VAL A 36 6.80 -1.48 7.40
N THR A 37 5.95 -2.49 7.51
CA THR A 37 5.69 -3.42 6.40
C THR A 37 4.40 -3.05 5.69
N LEU A 38 4.50 -2.71 4.42
CA LEU A 38 3.37 -2.61 3.50
C LEU A 38 2.99 -3.99 2.99
N TYR A 39 1.70 -4.28 2.97
CA TYR A 39 1.12 -5.43 2.30
C TYR A 39 0.17 -4.95 1.20
N VAL A 40 0.12 -5.68 0.10
CA VAL A 40 -0.76 -5.41 -1.05
C VAL A 40 -1.38 -6.73 -1.50
N ASP A 41 -2.71 -6.77 -1.56
CA ASP A 41 -3.46 -7.88 -2.16
C ASP A 41 -3.66 -7.59 -3.65
N LEU A 42 -2.84 -8.21 -4.50
CA LEU A 42 -2.95 -8.05 -5.95
C LEU A 42 -4.28 -8.58 -6.49
N GLY A 43 -4.94 -9.51 -5.79
CA GLY A 43 -6.26 -10.02 -6.16
C GLY A 43 -7.36 -8.94 -6.16
N GLN A 44 -7.13 -7.83 -5.46
CA GLN A 44 -8.05 -6.68 -5.41
C GLN A 44 -7.66 -5.55 -6.39
N THR A 45 -6.57 -5.72 -7.17
CA THR A 45 -6.10 -4.71 -8.12
C THR A 45 -6.71 -4.89 -9.51
N MET A 46 -6.55 -3.89 -10.37
CA MET A 46 -6.92 -3.98 -11.80
C MET A 46 -6.00 -4.91 -12.59
N CYS A 47 -4.84 -5.31 -12.04
CA CYS A 47 -3.97 -6.32 -12.62
C CYS A 47 -3.59 -7.44 -11.63
N PRO A 48 -4.51 -8.38 -11.35
CA PRO A 48 -4.27 -9.44 -10.38
C PRO A 48 -3.19 -10.45 -10.82
N ASN A 49 -2.83 -10.49 -12.10
CA ASN A 49 -1.90 -11.46 -12.66
C ASN A 49 -0.43 -11.02 -12.60
N ILE A 50 -0.15 -9.82 -12.08
CA ILE A 50 1.22 -9.28 -12.11
C ILE A 50 2.23 -10.15 -11.35
N GLY A 51 1.81 -10.72 -10.21
CA GLY A 51 2.59 -11.65 -9.40
C GLY A 51 2.43 -13.13 -9.78
N ILE A 52 1.68 -13.46 -10.85
CA ILE A 52 1.38 -14.84 -11.22
C ILE A 52 2.27 -15.30 -12.39
N GLY A 53 2.90 -16.46 -12.26
CA GLY A 53 3.71 -17.08 -13.29
C GLY A 53 4.44 -18.32 -12.79
N ASN A 54 5.06 -19.08 -13.70
CA ASN A 54 5.97 -20.17 -13.35
C ASN A 54 7.28 -20.05 -14.18
N PRO A 55 8.43 -19.72 -13.55
CA PRO A 55 8.58 -19.41 -12.12
C PRO A 55 7.82 -18.15 -11.71
N THR A 56 7.57 -17.96 -10.40
CA THR A 56 6.97 -16.73 -9.87
C THR A 56 7.77 -15.52 -10.36
N PRO A 57 7.13 -14.53 -11.01
CA PRO A 57 7.81 -13.32 -11.47
C PRO A 57 8.24 -12.44 -10.29
N SER A 58 9.33 -11.70 -10.45
CA SER A 58 9.69 -10.64 -9.51
C SER A 58 8.69 -9.47 -9.62
N VAL A 59 8.18 -9.02 -8.47
CA VAL A 59 7.33 -7.82 -8.35
C VAL A 59 8.06 -6.78 -7.51
N TYR A 60 7.93 -5.51 -7.89
CA TYR A 60 8.62 -4.38 -7.28
C TYR A 60 7.63 -3.27 -6.96
N ILE A 61 7.90 -2.54 -5.88
CA ILE A 61 7.19 -1.29 -5.59
C ILE A 61 7.81 -0.12 -6.37
N TRP A 62 6.97 0.64 -7.05
CA TRP A 62 7.30 1.95 -7.59
C TRP A 62 6.53 3.00 -6.81
N THR A 63 7.22 3.92 -6.13
CA THR A 63 6.59 4.87 -5.19
C THR A 63 7.06 6.31 -5.39
N TRP A 64 6.18 7.28 -5.10
CA TRP A 64 6.45 8.71 -5.27
C TRP A 64 5.90 9.61 -4.16
N MET A 65 5.08 9.09 -3.23
CA MET A 65 4.72 9.81 -2.00
C MET A 65 5.14 9.00 -0.77
N PRO A 66 5.67 9.66 0.28
CA PRO A 66 5.75 11.11 0.52
C PRO A 66 6.83 11.91 -0.26
N SER A 67 7.72 11.24 -0.99
CA SER A 67 8.81 11.87 -1.76
C SER A 67 9.36 10.91 -2.82
N GLU A 68 9.89 11.44 -3.92
CA GLU A 68 10.65 10.66 -4.92
C GLU A 68 12.16 10.60 -4.60
N ASN A 69 12.63 11.38 -3.63
CA ASN A 69 14.03 11.40 -3.19
C ASN A 69 14.34 10.22 -2.25
N LEU A 70 14.18 9.00 -2.75
CA LEU A 70 14.31 7.77 -1.97
C LEU A 70 15.78 7.55 -1.55
N ALA A 71 15.99 7.07 -0.32
CA ALA A 71 17.33 6.80 0.21
C ALA A 71 18.13 5.77 -0.61
N SER A 72 17.42 4.92 -1.37
CA SER A 72 17.98 3.95 -2.31
C SER A 72 18.48 4.54 -3.63
N GLY A 73 18.24 5.83 -3.89
CA GLY A 73 18.53 6.50 -5.16
C GLY A 73 17.41 6.43 -6.20
N GLY A 74 16.21 5.96 -5.81
CA GLY A 74 15.00 5.97 -6.65
C GLY A 74 14.47 4.58 -7.04
N ASN A 75 13.40 4.55 -7.85
CA ASN A 75 12.71 3.31 -8.23
C ASN A 75 13.43 2.46 -9.31
N GLY A 76 14.52 2.96 -9.88
CA GLY A 76 15.16 2.37 -11.06
C GLY A 76 14.61 2.97 -12.36
N GLN A 77 14.55 2.16 -13.42
CA GLN A 77 13.98 2.52 -14.72
C GLN A 77 12.65 1.78 -14.95
N TRP A 78 11.85 2.27 -15.91
CA TRP A 78 10.56 1.63 -16.20
C TRP A 78 10.72 0.18 -16.69
N ASP A 79 11.76 -0.10 -17.45
CA ASP A 79 12.08 -1.42 -18.00
C ASP A 79 13.09 -2.23 -17.17
N ASN A 80 13.60 -1.68 -16.06
CA ASN A 80 14.57 -2.31 -15.17
C ASN A 80 14.45 -1.74 -13.75
N SER A 81 13.80 -2.46 -12.85
CA SER A 81 13.44 -1.95 -11.52
C SER A 81 14.63 -1.97 -10.55
N ASN A 82 14.55 -1.17 -9.48
CA ASN A 82 15.56 -1.21 -8.43
C ASN A 82 15.39 -2.49 -7.58
N GLU A 83 16.43 -3.35 -7.54
CA GLU A 83 16.42 -4.57 -6.72
C GLU A 83 16.18 -4.32 -5.22
N ALA A 84 16.54 -3.14 -4.70
CA ALA A 84 16.22 -2.76 -3.33
C ALA A 84 14.71 -2.60 -3.07
N HIS A 85 13.89 -2.52 -4.11
CA HIS A 85 12.44 -2.33 -4.04
C HIS A 85 11.66 -3.62 -4.39
N LYS A 86 12.36 -4.75 -4.46
CA LYS A 86 11.73 -6.04 -4.71
C LYS A 86 10.81 -6.40 -3.54
N MET A 87 9.61 -6.84 -3.87
CA MET A 87 8.62 -7.29 -2.91
C MET A 87 8.74 -8.79 -2.65
N THR A 88 8.21 -9.21 -1.50
CA THR A 88 8.19 -10.61 -1.06
C THR A 88 6.79 -11.18 -1.23
N GLU A 89 6.66 -12.31 -1.92
CA GLU A 89 5.41 -13.07 -2.02
C GLU A 89 5.05 -13.68 -0.65
N GLN A 90 3.83 -13.44 -0.18
CA GLN A 90 3.29 -13.96 1.09
C GLN A 90 2.27 -15.10 0.90
N GLY A 91 2.00 -15.46 -0.36
CA GLY A 91 0.92 -16.38 -0.75
C GLY A 91 -0.43 -15.67 -0.88
N ASN A 92 -1.42 -16.37 -1.43
CA ASN A 92 -2.77 -15.84 -1.70
C ASN A 92 -2.79 -14.53 -2.51
N ASN A 93 -1.81 -14.36 -3.40
CA ASN A 93 -1.59 -13.13 -4.18
C ASN A 93 -1.30 -11.86 -3.34
N ILE A 94 -0.89 -12.05 -2.09
CA ILE A 94 -0.45 -10.97 -1.20
C ILE A 94 1.07 -10.81 -1.32
N TRP A 95 1.52 -9.57 -1.45
CA TRP A 95 2.93 -9.20 -1.54
C TRP A 95 3.26 -8.16 -0.48
N SER A 96 4.49 -8.20 0.04
CA SER A 96 4.93 -7.26 1.07
C SER A 96 6.23 -6.55 0.75
N PHE A 97 6.38 -5.34 1.31
CA PHE A 97 7.61 -4.55 1.29
C PHE A 97 7.83 -3.91 2.66
N THR A 98 9.01 -4.11 3.25
CA THR A 98 9.35 -3.48 4.54
C THR A 98 10.24 -2.28 4.31
N PHE A 99 9.76 -1.09 4.67
CA PHE A 99 10.56 0.13 4.67
C PHE A 99 11.60 0.05 5.76
N THR A 100 12.89 0.03 5.38
CA THR A 100 14.02 -0.09 6.32
C THR A 100 15.06 1.00 6.08
N PRO A 101 15.75 1.48 7.14
CA PRO A 101 15.56 1.13 8.56
C PRO A 101 14.28 1.73 9.18
N SER A 102 13.65 2.69 8.51
CA SER A 102 12.37 3.27 8.89
C SER A 102 11.61 3.81 7.69
N LEU A 103 10.31 4.06 7.83
CA LEU A 103 9.51 4.65 6.76
C LEU A 103 10.00 6.06 6.38
N ALA A 104 10.19 6.94 7.36
CA ALA A 104 10.67 8.30 7.12
C ALA A 104 12.07 8.30 6.50
N GLY A 105 12.95 7.41 6.95
CA GLY A 105 14.29 7.23 6.41
C GLY A 105 14.28 6.74 4.95
N PHE A 106 13.40 5.79 4.61
CA PHE A 106 13.28 5.28 3.24
C PHE A 106 12.94 6.39 2.23
N TYR A 107 12.00 7.27 2.58
CA TYR A 107 11.57 8.38 1.73
C TYR A 107 12.41 9.65 1.89
N ASN A 108 13.37 9.67 2.81
CA ASN A 108 14.18 10.85 3.16
C ASN A 108 13.33 12.09 3.50
N VAL A 109 12.34 11.90 4.37
CA VAL A 109 11.39 12.94 4.83
C VAL A 109 11.30 12.97 6.35
N THR A 110 10.65 14.00 6.91
CA THR A 110 10.29 14.01 8.33
C THR A 110 9.17 13.01 8.64
N PRO A 111 9.05 12.51 9.89
CA PRO A 111 7.93 11.67 10.30
C PRO A 111 6.55 12.30 10.05
N GLN A 112 6.42 13.60 10.32
CA GLN A 112 5.20 14.37 10.05
C GLN A 112 4.85 14.36 8.56
N GLN A 113 5.83 14.55 7.68
CA GLN A 113 5.59 14.51 6.24
C GLN A 113 5.19 13.10 5.78
N ALA A 114 5.80 12.06 6.33
CA ALA A 114 5.42 10.68 6.01
C ALA A 114 3.94 10.39 6.36
N ILE A 115 3.48 10.80 7.55
CA ILE A 115 2.08 10.61 7.97
C ILE A 115 1.13 11.47 7.15
N SER A 116 1.41 12.78 7.01
CA SER A 116 0.48 13.73 6.40
C SER A 116 0.27 13.51 4.89
N SER A 117 1.29 13.03 4.18
CA SER A 117 1.19 12.70 2.76
C SER A 117 0.60 11.31 2.52
N GLY A 118 0.82 10.36 3.43
CA GLY A 118 0.57 8.94 3.19
C GLY A 118 1.48 8.37 2.10
N LEU A 119 1.06 7.24 1.51
CA LEU A 119 1.79 6.56 0.44
C LEU A 119 1.03 6.65 -0.88
N ALA A 120 1.77 6.84 -1.96
CA ALA A 120 1.29 6.64 -3.32
C ALA A 120 2.32 5.86 -4.11
N PHE A 121 1.87 4.73 -4.63
CA PHE A 121 2.72 3.74 -5.25
C PHE A 121 1.93 2.86 -6.22
N LEU A 122 2.65 2.04 -6.97
CA LEU A 122 2.09 0.94 -7.74
C LEU A 122 3.03 -0.27 -7.64
N LEU A 123 2.51 -1.45 -7.95
CA LEU A 123 3.30 -2.65 -8.12
C LEU A 123 3.55 -2.87 -9.61
N LYS A 124 4.78 -3.22 -9.96
CA LYS A 124 5.18 -3.54 -11.34
C LYS A 124 6.03 -4.80 -11.39
N ARG A 125 6.11 -5.45 -12.56
CA ARG A 125 7.21 -6.40 -12.83
C ARG A 125 8.51 -5.64 -13.03
N ASP A 126 9.63 -6.37 -13.04
CA ASP A 126 10.96 -5.78 -13.30
C ASP A 126 10.94 -4.83 -14.51
N ASN A 127 10.42 -5.35 -15.63
CA ASN A 127 10.12 -4.57 -16.82
C ASN A 127 8.61 -4.24 -16.90
N GLY A 128 8.26 -2.97 -16.67
CA GLY A 128 6.89 -2.47 -16.76
C GLY A 128 6.29 -2.54 -18.16
N ASN A 129 7.12 -2.65 -19.22
CA ASN A 129 6.65 -2.80 -20.59
C ASN A 129 6.29 -4.24 -20.97
N GLN A 130 6.37 -5.21 -20.04
CA GLN A 130 6.09 -6.61 -20.37
C GLN A 130 4.63 -6.79 -20.81
N ALA A 131 4.44 -7.08 -22.10
CA ALA A 131 3.12 -7.29 -22.67
C ALA A 131 2.45 -8.58 -22.16
N GLY A 132 1.11 -8.59 -22.19
CA GLY A 132 0.30 -9.80 -21.94
C GLY A 132 0.12 -10.16 -20.46
N VAL A 133 0.60 -9.32 -19.53
CA VAL A 133 0.42 -9.51 -18.09
C VAL A 133 -0.87 -8.84 -17.59
N CYS A 134 -1.06 -7.59 -18.01
CA CYS A 134 -2.19 -6.74 -17.69
C CYS A 134 -2.82 -6.21 -18.98
N SER A 135 -3.94 -5.47 -18.89
CA SER A 135 -4.49 -4.70 -20.01
C SER A 135 -3.64 -3.45 -20.28
N GLY A 136 -2.39 -3.66 -20.71
CA GLY A 136 -1.40 -2.60 -20.94
C GLY A 136 -0.04 -2.98 -20.36
N GLU A 137 0.58 -2.01 -19.69
CA GLU A 137 1.83 -2.18 -18.95
C GLU A 137 1.68 -3.22 -17.84
N ALA A 138 2.76 -3.94 -17.52
CA ALA A 138 2.82 -4.89 -16.41
C ALA A 138 2.92 -4.16 -15.07
N LYS A 139 1.80 -3.53 -14.68
CA LYS A 139 1.64 -2.77 -13.44
C LYS A 139 0.20 -2.83 -12.89
N THR A 140 0.05 -2.51 -11.62
CA THR A 140 -1.24 -2.15 -11.03
C THR A 140 -1.63 -0.72 -11.41
N GLU A 141 -2.87 -0.34 -11.10
CA GLU A 141 -3.27 1.04 -10.89
C GLU A 141 -2.45 1.71 -9.77
N ASP A 142 -2.51 3.03 -9.73
CA ASP A 142 -1.93 3.81 -8.64
C ASP A 142 -2.73 3.56 -7.36
N ILE A 143 -2.04 3.13 -6.31
CA ILE A 143 -2.60 2.82 -4.99
C ILE A 143 -2.26 3.98 -4.06
N ILE A 144 -3.29 4.57 -3.46
CA ILE A 144 -3.15 5.62 -2.44
C ILE A 144 -3.51 5.02 -1.08
N LEU A 145 -2.57 5.07 -0.15
CA LEU A 145 -2.75 4.55 1.20
C LEU A 145 -2.53 5.66 2.23
N PRO A 146 -3.60 6.23 2.80
CA PRO A 146 -3.51 7.09 3.97
C PRO A 146 -2.89 6.33 5.15
N LEU A 147 -2.04 7.00 5.93
CA LEU A 147 -1.42 6.42 7.11
C LEU A 147 -2.06 6.98 8.39
N MET A 148 -2.18 6.13 9.40
CA MET A 148 -2.65 6.52 10.73
C MET A 148 -1.47 6.50 11.69
N ALA A 149 -1.25 7.58 12.45
CA ALA A 149 -0.17 7.65 13.43
C ALA A 149 -0.52 6.96 14.76
N VAL A 150 0.48 6.41 15.46
CA VAL A 150 0.32 5.80 16.80
C VAL A 150 -0.15 6.81 17.85
N SER A 151 0.35 8.04 17.80
CA SER A 151 -0.22 9.21 18.47
C SER A 151 0.35 10.50 17.86
N THR A 152 -0.38 11.62 17.93
CA THR A 152 0.13 12.93 17.48
C THR A 152 1.19 13.50 18.43
N GLN A 153 1.25 13.02 19.66
CA GLN A 153 2.15 13.50 20.71
C GLN A 153 3.58 12.98 20.50
N ASP A 154 3.73 11.76 19.98
CA ASP A 154 5.03 11.15 19.65
C ASP A 154 5.69 11.80 18.41
N LEU A 155 4.88 12.36 17.50
CA LEU A 155 5.38 13.07 16.33
C LEU A 155 6.07 14.39 16.74
N GLN A 156 5.51 15.14 17.70
CA GLN A 156 6.05 16.44 18.12
C GLN A 156 7.38 16.36 18.88
N ALA A 157 7.60 15.29 19.65
CA ALA A 157 8.82 15.12 20.44
C ALA A 157 10.09 14.91 19.58
N ALA A 158 9.95 14.41 18.34
CA ALA A 158 11.08 14.20 17.44
C ALA A 158 11.64 15.50 16.85
N ASP A 159 10.83 16.57 16.78
CA ASP A 159 11.22 17.88 16.23
C ASP A 159 11.86 18.79 17.30
N GLU A 160 11.56 18.56 18.59
CA GLU A 160 12.12 19.33 19.70
C GLU A 160 13.56 18.93 20.09
N LEU A 161 14.06 17.78 19.62
CA LEU A 161 15.42 17.30 19.90
C LEU A 161 16.46 17.76 18.85
N GLN A 162 16.09 18.65 17.94
CA GLN A 162 16.96 19.19 16.88
C GLN A 162 17.24 20.71 17.05
N VAL A 163 17.06 21.27 18.25
CA VAL A 163 17.41 22.67 18.59
C VAL A 163 18.56 22.74 19.59
#